data_AF-A0A4R3YCU1-F1
#
_entry.id   AF-A0A4R3YCU1-F1
#
_cell.length_a   1.000
_cell.length_b   1.000
_cell.length_c   1.000
_cell.angle_alpha   90.00
_cell.angle_beta   90.00
_cell.angle_gamma   90.00
#
_symmetry.space_group_name_H-M   'P 1'
#
loop_
_entity.id
_entity.type
_entity.pdbx_description
1 polymer ?
#
loop_
_entity_poly.entity_id
_entity_poly.type
_entity_poly.pdbx_seq_one_letter_code
_entity_poly.pdbx_strand_id
1 'polypeptide(L)' 'MSHELQFLQSTSIDWLERLQWLLNRFSSLGITADIGAMGLIDLWGLYCLLSRLAGEA' A
#
# COMPACT_ATOMS: atom_id res chain seq x y z
N MET A 1 26.81 -10.02 4.84
CA MET A 1 25.93 -10.27 3.68
C MET A 1 24.46 -10.45 4.04
N SER A 2 24.07 -10.65 5.31
CA SER A 2 22.64 -10.80 5.70
C SER A 2 21.93 -9.49 6.11
N HIS A 3 22.65 -8.42 6.46
CA HIS A 3 22.04 -7.14 6.87
C HIS A 3 21.54 -6.28 5.70
N GLU A 4 22.17 -6.34 4.52
CA GLU A 4 21.74 -5.55 3.35
C GLU A 4 20.39 -6.03 2.80
N LEU A 5 20.08 -7.32 2.94
CA LEU A 5 18.80 -7.90 2.52
C LEU A 5 17.63 -7.48 3.43
N GLN A 6 17.87 -7.24 4.72
CA GLN A 6 16.84 -6.72 5.64
C GLN A 6 16.46 -5.27 5.34
N PHE A 7 17.42 -4.45 4.90
CA PHE A 7 17.16 -3.04 4.57
C PHE A 7 16.30 -2.88 3.31
N LEU A 8 16.50 -3.76 2.32
CA LEU A 8 15.70 -3.81 1.09
C LEU A 8 14.29 -4.40 1.33
N GLN A 9 14.12 -5.31 2.31
CA GLN A 9 12.79 -5.74 2.73
C GLN A 9 12.03 -4.65 3.49
N SER A 10 12.72 -3.84 4.29
CA SER A 10 12.09 -2.77 5.08
C SER A 10 11.44 -1.69 4.21
N THR A 11 12.02 -1.36 3.06
CA THR A 11 11.49 -0.32 2.15
C THR A 11 10.34 -0.83 1.29
N SER A 12 10.35 -2.10 0.90
CA SER A 12 9.29 -2.66 0.06
C SER A 12 7.99 -2.95 0.83
N ILE A 13 8.04 -2.99 2.16
CA ILE A 13 6.87 -3.22 3.03
C ILE A 13 6.25 -1.91 3.50
N ASP A 14 7.03 -0.82 3.58
CA ASP A 14 6.58 0.49 4.09
C ASP A 14 5.35 1.03 3.33
N TRP A 15 5.37 0.98 1.99
CA TRP A 15 4.23 1.45 1.19
C TRP A 15 3.00 0.54 1.28
N LEU A 16 3.19 -0.77 1.53
CA LEU A 16 2.11 -1.74 1.72
C LEU A 16 1.41 -1.54 3.08
N GLU A 17 2.18 -1.29 4.13
CA GLU A 17 1.64 -0.90 5.44
C GLU A 17 0.90 0.45 5.35
N ARG A 18 1.47 1.41 4.62
CA ARG A 18 0.81 2.69 4.35
C ARG A 18 -0.48 2.52 3.55
N LEU A 19 -0.48 1.64 2.55
CA LEU A 19 -1.66 1.28 1.77
C LEU A 19 -2.74 0.68 2.68
N GLN A 20 -2.38 -0.25 3.58
CA GLN A 20 -3.34 -0.83 4.53
C GLN A 20 -3.96 0.24 5.45
N TRP A 21 -3.15 1.19 5.93
CA TRP A 21 -3.66 2.31 6.72
C TRP A 21 -4.61 3.21 5.92
N LEU A 22 -4.25 3.55 4.67
CA LEU A 22 -5.09 4.34 3.77
C LEU A 22 -6.41 3.61 3.46
N LEU A 23 -6.36 2.30 3.17
CA LEU A 23 -7.55 1.49 2.94
C LEU A 23 -8.49 1.49 4.14
N ASN A 24 -7.95 1.37 5.35
CA ASN A 24 -8.76 1.46 6.56
C ASN A 24 -9.36 2.86 6.75
N ARG A 25 -8.58 3.92 6.48
CA ARG A 25 -9.04 5.31 6.53
C ARG A 25 -10.16 5.60 5.53
N PHE A 26 -10.09 5.00 4.35
CA PHE A 26 -11.06 5.13 3.27
C PHE A 26 -12.05 3.96 3.21
N SER A 27 -12.18 3.16 4.29
CA SER A 27 -13.07 1.99 4.34
C SER A 27 -14.52 2.33 4.02
N SER A 28 -14.96 3.56 4.35
CA SER A 28 -16.29 4.09 4.01
C SER A 28 -16.54 4.28 2.51
N LEU A 29 -15.50 4.25 1.66
CA LEU A 29 -15.65 4.28 0.20
C LEU A 29 -16.12 2.93 -0.38
N GLY A 30 -16.22 1.88 0.46
CA GLY A 30 -16.60 0.54 -0.01
C GLY A 30 -15.51 -0.17 -0.81
N ILE A 31 -14.25 0.27 -0.67
CA ILE A 31 -13.07 -0.39 -1.25
C ILE A 31 -12.74 -1.61 -0.37
N THR A 32 -13.63 -2.60 -0.39
CA THR A 32 -13.45 -3.95 0.15
C THR A 32 -13.50 -4.96 -0.98
N ALA A 33 -13.14 -4.53 -2.20
CA ALA A 33 -12.81 -5.46 -3.28
C ALA A 33 -11.71 -6.41 -2.80
N ASP A 34 -11.64 -7.62 -3.33
CA ASP A 34 -10.68 -8.65 -2.90
C ASP A 34 -9.24 -8.20 -3.18
N ILE A 35 -8.68 -7.37 -2.29
CA ILE A 35 -7.34 -6.80 -2.37
C ILE A 35 -6.30 -7.93 -2.33
N GLY A 36 -6.67 -9.08 -1.75
CA GLY A 36 -5.87 -10.31 -1.75
C GLY A 36 -5.69 -10.94 -3.13
N ALA A 37 -6.64 -10.73 -4.06
CA ALA A 37 -6.55 -11.19 -5.45
C ALA A 37 -5.90 -10.15 -6.39
N MET A 38 -5.65 -8.92 -5.92
CA MET A 38 -5.02 -7.87 -6.73
C MET A 38 -3.53 -8.12 -6.91
N GLY A 39 -3.04 -7.91 -8.13
CA GLY A 39 -1.61 -7.97 -8.44
C GLY A 39 -0.84 -6.76 -7.88
N LEU A 40 0.47 -6.89 -7.75
CA LEU A 40 1.35 -5.84 -7.20
C LEU A 40 1.20 -4.48 -7.92
N ILE A 41 1.01 -4.50 -9.24
CA ILE A 41 0.82 -3.27 -10.04
C ILE A 41 -0.49 -2.55 -9.72
N ASP A 42 -1.54 -3.31 -9.43
CA ASP A 42 -2.85 -2.79 -9.10
C ASP A 42 -2.84 -2.18 -7.70
N LEU A 43 -2.21 -2.87 -6.74
CA LEU A 43 -1.97 -2.36 -5.39
C LEU A 43 -1.16 -1.05 -5.38
N TRP A 44 -0.15 -0.94 -6.25
CA TRP A 44 0.62 0.30 -6.39
C TRP A 44 -0.23 1.45 -6.95
N GLY A 45 -1.05 1.18 -7.99
CA GLY A 45 -1.99 2.16 -8.53
C GLY A 45 -3.00 2.63 -7.48
N LEU A 46 -3.51 1.70 -6.67
CA LEU A 46 -4.42 1.97 -5.56
C LEU A 46 -3.74 2.82 -4.47
N TYR A 47 -2.50 2.51 -4.12
CA TYR A 47 -1.70 3.31 -3.20
C TYR A 47 -1.53 4.74 -3.69
N CYS A 48 -1.11 4.95 -4.95
CA CYS A 48 -0.99 6.29 -5.53
C CYS A 48 -2.32 7.05 -5.53
N LEU A 49 -3.42 6.38 -5.84
CA LEU A 49 -4.75 7.00 -5.83
C LEU A 49 -5.14 7.46 -4.42
N LEU A 50 -5.02 6.57 -3.43
CA LEU A 50 -5.40 6.85 -2.05
C LEU A 50 -4.48 7.87 -1.38
N SER A 51 -3.18 7.82 -1.67
CA SER A 51 -2.20 8.80 -1.20
C SER A 51 -2.52 10.21 -1.72
N ARG A 52 -2.90 10.33 -3.01
CA ARG A 52 -3.36 11.60 -3.58
C ARG A 52 -4.66 12.08 -2.95
N LEU A 53 -5.61 11.18 -2.68
CA LEU A 53 -6.85 11.53 -1.98
C LEU A 53 -6.61 11.96 -0.53
N ALA A 54 -5.59 11.41 0.12
CA ALA A 54 -5.16 11.80 1.47
C ALA A 54 -4.40 13.13 1.50
N GLY A 55 -4.02 13.69 0.34
CA GLY A 55 -3.22 14.91 0.24
C GLY A 55 -1.75 14.71 0.60
N GLU A 56 -1.24 13.48 0.50
CA GLU A 56 0.16 13.13 0.81
C GLU A 56 1.09 13.19 -0.41
N ALA A 57 0.61 13.74 -1.53
CA ALA A 57 1.30 13.80 -2.83
C ALA A 57 2.08 15.11 -3.04
#